data_AF-A0A847WLC8-F1
#
_entry.id   AF-A0A847WLC8-F1
#
_cell.length_a   1.000
_cell.length_b   1.000
_cell.length_c   1.000
_cell.angle_alpha   90.00
_cell.angle_beta   90.00
_cell.angle_gamma   90.00
#
_symmetry.space_group_name_H-M   'P 1'
#
loop_
_entity.id
_entity.type
_entity.pdbx_description
1 polymer ?
#
loop_
_entity_poly.entity_id
_entity_poly.type
_entity_poly.pdbx_seq_one_letter_code
_entity_poly.pdbx_strand_id
1 'polypeptide(L)'
;MKTKILSLLLALTFVLSAPISVFATTTPITPVSPIASIEVTVPEEATAWLAGSVEIALKHDLIPKALQSKYNQPLTRGEFSTLVARLYEKIKGEEIKEKKPSPTPRI
;
A
#
# COMPACT_ATOMS: atom_id res chain seq x y z
N MET A 1 -50.24 -16.79 14.13
CA MET A 1 -49.07 -16.70 13.23
C MET A 1 -48.90 -15.34 12.52
N LYS A 2 -49.84 -14.39 12.65
CA LYS A 2 -49.81 -13.09 11.92
C LYS A 2 -48.93 -12.02 12.58
N THR A 3 -48.78 -12.05 13.92
CA THR A 3 -48.04 -11.03 14.70
C THR A 3 -46.52 -11.20 14.66
N LYS A 4 -46.02 -12.43 14.45
CA LYS A 4 -44.58 -12.69 14.36
C LYS A 4 -43.96 -12.23 13.02
N ILE A 5 -44.74 -12.24 11.94
CA ILE A 5 -44.30 -11.74 10.62
C ILE A 5 -44.28 -10.21 10.61
N LEU A 6 -45.23 -9.56 11.29
CA LEU A 6 -45.25 -8.10 11.44
C LEU A 6 -44.09 -7.60 12.33
N SER A 7 -43.73 -8.36 13.37
CA SER A 7 -42.55 -8.06 14.21
C SER A 7 -41.22 -8.25 13.47
N LEU A 8 -41.15 -9.20 12.53
CA LEU A 8 -39.95 -9.42 11.72
C LEU A 8 -39.74 -8.30 10.69
N LEU A 9 -40.83 -7.76 10.14
CA LEU A 9 -40.79 -6.69 9.15
C LEU A 9 -40.45 -5.32 9.79
N LEU A 10 -40.87 -5.10 11.04
CA LEU A 10 -40.53 -3.89 11.81
C LEU A 10 -39.06 -3.86 12.28
N ALA A 11 -38.44 -5.02 12.45
CA ALA A 11 -37.02 -5.12 12.79
C ALA A 11 -36.09 -4.94 11.56
N LEU A 12 -36.57 -5.26 10.35
CA LEU A 12 -35.76 -5.17 9.12
C LEU A 12 -35.55 -3.71 8.67
N THR A 13 -36.46 -2.79 9.01
CA THR A 13 -36.36 -1.38 8.63
C THR A 13 -35.41 -0.55 9.51
N PHE A 14 -34.85 -1.11 10.59
CA PHE A 14 -33.98 -0.36 11.51
C PHE A 14 -32.49 -0.39 11.13
N VAL A 15 -32.05 -1.26 10.21
CA VAL A 15 -30.62 -1.34 9.82
C VAL A 15 -30.28 -0.39 8.65
N LEU A 16 -31.27 0.23 8.01
CA LEU A 16 -31.07 1.12 6.85
C LEU A 16 -31.10 2.62 7.21
N SER A 17 -30.67 2.98 8.42
CA SER A 17 -30.50 4.38 8.82
C SER A 17 -29.14 4.58 9.51
N ALA A 18 -28.07 4.16 8.85
CA ALA A 18 -26.79 4.81 9.09
C ALA A 18 -26.77 6.11 8.26
N PRO A 19 -26.58 7.29 8.88
CA PRO A 19 -26.37 8.51 8.11
C PRO A 19 -25.11 8.30 7.26
N ILE A 20 -25.27 8.49 5.96
CA ILE A 20 -24.19 8.56 5.00
C ILE A 20 -23.22 9.61 5.55
N SER A 21 -22.07 9.16 6.03
CA SER A 21 -21.02 10.06 6.52
C SER A 21 -20.65 10.96 5.34
N VAL A 22 -21.03 12.24 5.46
CA VAL A 22 -20.60 13.30 4.57
C VAL A 22 -19.08 13.37 4.74
N PHE A 23 -18.37 12.69 3.84
CA PHE A 23 -16.92 12.88 3.72
C PHE A 23 -16.72 14.35 3.38
N ALA A 24 -16.08 15.02 4.33
CA ALA A 24 -15.87 16.44 4.38
C ALA A 24 -15.35 17.00 3.05
N THR A 25 -15.92 18.15 2.69
CA THR A 25 -15.25 19.31 2.10
C THR A 25 -13.85 19.04 1.58
N THR A 26 -13.75 19.03 0.25
CA THR A 26 -12.58 19.41 -0.54
C THR A 26 -11.84 20.58 0.12
N THR A 27 -10.81 20.28 0.92
CA THR A 27 -9.64 21.13 0.90
C THR A 27 -9.01 20.92 -0.49
N PRO A 28 -8.77 22.00 -1.26
CA PRO A 28 -8.03 21.86 -2.51
C PRO A 28 -6.67 21.30 -2.15
N ILE A 29 -6.45 20.03 -2.49
CA ILE A 29 -5.11 19.48 -2.55
C ILE A 29 -4.37 20.35 -3.57
N THR A 30 -3.42 21.14 -3.09
CA THR A 30 -2.45 21.79 -3.96
C THR A 30 -1.85 20.68 -4.82
N PRO A 31 -1.97 20.71 -6.15
CA PRO A 31 -1.38 19.66 -6.98
C PRO A 31 0.12 19.71 -6.73
N VAL A 32 0.63 18.70 -6.03
CA VAL A 32 2.06 18.42 -6.05
C VAL A 32 2.43 18.21 -7.51
N SER A 33 3.48 18.93 -7.92
CA SER A 33 4.09 19.03 -9.24
C SER A 33 3.75 17.90 -10.22
N PRO A 34 3.50 18.18 -11.52
CA PRO A 34 3.25 17.15 -12.51
C PRO A 34 4.47 16.22 -12.57
N ILE A 35 4.36 15.06 -11.92
CA ILE A 35 5.34 13.98 -12.06
C ILE A 35 5.25 13.58 -13.52
N ALA A 36 6.36 13.79 -14.24
CA ALA A 36 6.51 13.40 -15.63
C ALA A 36 5.95 11.98 -15.80
N SER A 37 5.07 11.81 -16.80
CA SER A 37 4.47 10.53 -17.13
C SER A 37 5.55 9.59 -17.65
N ILE A 38 6.25 8.93 -16.73
CA ILE A 38 7.12 7.80 -17.04
C ILE A 38 6.15 6.62 -17.24
N GLU A 39 6.02 6.19 -18.50
CA GLU A 39 5.27 5.00 -18.84
C GLU A 39 6.02 3.80 -18.26
N VAL A 40 5.42 3.16 -17.26
CA VAL A 40 5.98 2.00 -16.58
C VAL A 40 5.10 0.81 -16.93
N THR A 41 5.66 -0.13 -17.68
CA THR A 41 4.98 -1.39 -17.99
C THR A 41 4.92 -2.25 -16.74
N VAL A 42 3.70 -2.57 -16.30
CA VAL A 42 3.48 -3.55 -15.23
C VAL A 42 3.72 -4.95 -15.80
N PRO A 43 4.58 -5.77 -15.16
CA PRO A 43 4.80 -7.14 -15.59
C PRO A 43 3.52 -7.98 -15.50
N GLU A 44 3.31 -8.84 -16.50
CA GLU A 44 2.11 -9.68 -16.63
C GLU A 44 1.95 -10.67 -15.46
N GLU A 45 3.06 -11.04 -14.84
CA GLU A 45 3.12 -11.94 -13.69
C GLU A 45 2.55 -11.33 -12.40
N ALA A 46 2.37 -10.00 -12.37
CA ALA A 46 1.71 -9.33 -11.26
C ALA A 46 0.20 -9.58 -11.31
N THR A 47 -0.37 -10.02 -10.19
CA THR A 47 -1.82 -10.24 -10.11
C THR A 47 -2.59 -8.97 -10.47
N ALA A 48 -3.61 -9.08 -11.34
CA ALA A 48 -4.32 -7.94 -11.92
C ALA A 48 -4.84 -6.92 -10.89
N TRP A 49 -5.34 -7.36 -9.74
CA TRP A 49 -5.84 -6.46 -8.69
C TRP A 49 -4.72 -5.66 -7.98
N LEU A 50 -3.46 -6.08 -8.12
CA LEU A 50 -2.27 -5.38 -7.61
C LEU A 50 -1.57 -4.52 -8.66
N ALA A 51 -2.01 -4.56 -9.93
CA ALA A 51 -1.31 -3.92 -11.04
C ALA A 51 -1.04 -2.43 -10.79
N GLY A 52 -2.04 -1.67 -10.31
CA GLY A 52 -1.86 -0.25 -9.98
C GLY A 52 -0.86 0.00 -8.85
N SER A 53 -0.86 -0.84 -7.81
CA SER A 53 0.11 -0.75 -6.71
C SER A 53 1.53 -1.06 -7.20
N VAL A 54 1.68 -2.05 -8.07
CA VAL A 54 2.97 -2.43 -8.67
C VAL A 54 3.47 -1.32 -9.59
N GLU A 55 2.61 -0.73 -10.41
CA GLU A 55 2.94 0.40 -11.27
C GLU A 55 3.48 1.59 -10.47
N ILE A 56 2.77 1.99 -9.41
CA ILE A 56 3.19 3.08 -8.52
C ILE A 56 4.55 2.75 -7.89
N ALA A 57 4.69 1.52 -7.36
CA ALA A 57 5.94 1.11 -6.72
C ALA A 57 7.12 1.08 -7.70
N LEU A 58 6.91 0.68 -8.95
CA LEU A 58 7.92 0.72 -10.01
C LEU A 58 8.26 2.16 -10.44
N LYS A 59 7.26 3.03 -10.62
CA LYS A 59 7.46 4.48 -10.91
C LYS A 59 8.31 5.16 -9.84
N HIS A 60 8.12 4.76 -8.60
CA HIS A 60 8.91 5.25 -7.48
C HIS A 60 10.16 4.40 -7.20
N ASP A 61 10.59 3.47 -8.04
CA ASP A 61 11.78 2.64 -7.86
C ASP A 61 11.86 1.92 -6.48
N LEU A 62 10.69 1.57 -5.94
CA LEU A 62 10.56 0.85 -4.67
C LEU A 62 10.86 -0.64 -4.81
N ILE A 63 10.55 -1.23 -5.98
CA ILE A 63 10.76 -2.66 -6.25
C ILE A 63 12.12 -2.84 -6.96
N PRO A 64 13.13 -3.43 -6.31
CA PRO A 64 14.42 -3.73 -6.94
C PRO A 64 14.25 -4.61 -8.18
N LYS A 65 15.06 -4.38 -9.22
CA LYS A 65 15.04 -5.17 -10.47
C LYS A 65 15.08 -6.69 -10.25
N ALA A 66 15.83 -7.15 -9.25
CA ALA A 66 15.94 -8.56 -8.89
C ALA A 66 14.61 -9.20 -8.42
N LEU A 67 13.63 -8.40 -8.00
CA LEU A 67 12.32 -8.84 -7.55
C LEU A 67 11.22 -8.65 -8.60
N GLN A 68 11.49 -7.92 -9.68
CA GLN A 68 10.50 -7.63 -10.73
C GLN A 68 10.15 -8.85 -11.60
N SER A 69 10.82 -9.99 -11.44
CA SER A 69 10.45 -11.26 -12.08
C SER A 69 9.81 -12.27 -11.12
N LYS A 70 9.57 -11.88 -9.86
CA LYS A 70 9.21 -12.80 -8.77
C LYS A 70 7.84 -12.50 -8.15
N TYR A 71 6.94 -11.83 -8.86
CA TYR A 71 5.64 -11.42 -8.31
C TYR A 71 4.75 -12.59 -7.84
N ASN A 72 4.92 -13.77 -8.43
CA ASN A 72 4.20 -14.99 -8.07
C ASN A 72 4.96 -15.87 -7.05
N GLN A 73 6.07 -15.40 -6.50
CA GLN A 73 6.88 -16.12 -5.52
C GLN A 73 6.78 -15.47 -4.13
N PRO A 74 6.89 -16.26 -3.05
CA PRO A 74 7.00 -15.68 -1.72
C PRO A 74 8.30 -14.88 -1.59
N LEU A 75 8.22 -13.72 -0.92
CA LEU A 75 9.39 -12.95 -0.54
C LEU A 75 10.10 -13.61 0.64
N THR A 76 11.43 -13.64 0.58
CA THR A 76 12.23 -13.93 1.78
C THR A 76 12.16 -12.77 2.76
N ARG A 77 12.48 -13.04 4.04
CA ARG A 77 12.58 -12.01 5.07
C ARG A 77 13.57 -10.90 4.68
N GLY A 78 14.70 -11.24 4.06
CA GLY A 78 15.71 -10.28 3.62
C GLY A 78 15.21 -9.38 2.48
N GLU A 79 14.54 -9.97 1.49
CA GLU A 79 13.92 -9.22 0.38
C GLU A 79 12.83 -8.28 0.92
N PHE A 80 12.00 -8.73 1.86
CA PHE A 80 11.02 -7.87 2.52
C PHE A 80 11.67 -6.72 3.30
N SER A 81 12.68 -6.99 4.13
CA SER A 81 13.40 -5.94 4.85
C SER A 81 14.05 -4.92 3.91
N THR A 82 14.49 -5.35 2.74
CA THR A 82 15.03 -4.46 1.69
C THR A 82 13.96 -3.52 1.15
N LEU A 83 12.75 -4.02 0.87
CA LEU A 83 11.63 -3.19 0.42
C LEU A 83 11.24 -2.14 1.48
N VAL A 84 11.18 -2.55 2.76
CA VAL A 84 10.85 -1.65 3.88
C VAL A 84 11.92 -0.58 4.05
N ALA A 85 13.21 -0.93 3.98
CA ALA A 85 14.31 0.01 4.06
C ALA A 85 14.21 1.08 2.95
N ARG A 86 14.02 0.65 1.69
CA ARG A 86 13.87 1.57 0.55
C ARG A 86 12.68 2.52 0.70
N LEU A 87 11.55 2.01 1.19
CA LEU A 87 10.38 2.84 1.46
C LEU A 87 10.69 3.88 2.53
N TYR A 88 11.33 3.47 3.62
CA TYR A 88 11.72 4.38 4.70
C TYR A 88 12.67 5.47 4.20
N GLU A 89 13.70 5.09 3.43
CA GLU A 89 14.68 6.02 2.84
C GLU A 89 14.00 7.03 1.91
N LYS A 90 13.05 6.59 1.07
CA LYS A 90 12.29 7.51 0.20
C LYS A 90 11.41 8.48 0.97
N ILE A 91 10.79 8.03 2.06
CA ILE A 91 9.96 8.91 2.91
C ILE A 91 10.83 9.91 3.68
N LYS A 92 12.03 9.49 4.12
CA LYS A 92 12.95 10.35 4.88
C LYS A 92 13.82 11.25 4.01
N GLY A 93 14.05 10.87 2.76
CA GLY A 93 15.02 11.53 1.88
C GLY A 93 16.47 11.25 2.27
N GLU A 94 16.73 10.23 3.10
CA GLU A 94 18.06 9.87 3.61
C GLU A 94 18.31 8.38 3.46
N GLU A 95 19.47 8.00 2.95
CA GLU A 95 19.90 6.60 2.85
C GLU A 95 20.39 6.06 4.21
N ILE A 96 20.04 4.82 4.52
CA ILE A 96 20.53 4.10 5.69
C ILE A 96 21.98 3.72 5.42
N LYS A 97 22.90 4.50 5.97
CA LYS A 97 24.34 4.21 5.88
C LYS A 97 24.67 2.98 6.71
N GLU A 98 25.51 2.11 6.16
CA GLU A 98 26.05 0.97 6.89
C GLU A 98 26.80 1.48 8.13
N LYS A 99 26.36 1.02 9.31
CA LYS A 99 27.03 1.35 10.56
C LYS A 99 28.30 0.50 10.64
N LYS A 100 29.48 1.14 10.59
CA LYS A 100 30.74 0.45 10.88
C LYS A 100 30.62 -0.27 12.23
N PRO A 101 31.02 -1.56 12.31
CA PRO A 101 30.99 -2.27 13.58
C PRO A 101 31.87 -1.51 14.58
N SER A 102 31.34 -1.27 15.79
CA SER A 102 32.13 -0.74 16.89
C SER A 102 33.25 -1.74 17.20
N PRO A 103 34.47 -1.29 17.54
CA PRO A 103 35.56 -2.20 17.87
C PRO A 103 35.12 -3.14 19.00
N THR A 104 35.10 -4.44 18.71
CA THR A 104 34.82 -5.47 19.71
C THR A 104 35.91 -5.39 20.77
N PRO A 105 35.58 -5.19 22.06
CA PRO A 105 36.57 -5.27 23.12
C PRO A 105 37.19 -6.66 23.08
N ARG A 106 38.52 -6.75 22.93
CA ARG A 106 39.24 -7.98 23.21
C ARG A 106 39.18 -8.19 24.72
N ILE A 107 38.48 -9.24 25.15
CA ILE A 107 38.44 -9.74 26.53
C ILE A 107 39.64 -10.66 26.72
#